data_AF-T1DD77-F1
#
_entry.id   AF-T1DD77-F1
#
_cell.length_a   1.000
_cell.length_b   1.000
_cell.length_c   1.000
_cell.angle_alpha   90.00
_cell.angle_beta   90.00
_cell.angle_gamma   90.00
#
_symmetry.space_group_name_H-M   'P 1'
#
loop_
_entity.id
_entity.type
_entity.pdbx_description
1 polymer ?
#
loop_
_entity_poly.entity_id
_entity_poly.type
_entity_poly.pdbx_seq_one_letter_code
_entity_poly.pdbx_strand_id
1 'polypeptide(L)'
;MRILLTGVNGQVGSALKPLLRSLGTVQAPPREELDLVDARAVAAWVRQYRPHLIVNAAAYTAVDRAEQEQAIAFALNAQLPEQLGSLQREVGWSRDPLLPRIMYLTGRMRAPIQRRISLAP
;
A
#
# COMPACT_ATOMS: atom_id res chain seq x y z
N MET A 1 -2.81 16.39 10.23
CA MET A 1 -2.75 15.61 8.97
C MET A 1 -3.34 14.22 9.22
N ARG A 2 -4.15 13.67 8.30
CA ARG A 2 -4.63 12.27 8.35
C ARG A 2 -3.68 11.38 7.56
N ILE A 3 -3.25 10.25 8.12
CA ILE A 3 -2.30 9.33 7.48
C ILE A 3 -2.95 7.95 7.42
N LEU A 4 -2.89 7.29 6.27
CA LEU A 4 -3.14 5.85 6.13
C LEU A 4 -1.77 5.15 6.08
N LEU A 5 -1.56 4.19 6.97
CA LEU A 5 -0.41 3.27 6.97
C LEU A 5 -0.91 1.85 6.71
N THR A 6 -0.53 1.26 5.59
CA THR A 6 -0.78 -0.17 5.32
C THR A 6 0.43 -1.01 5.78
N GLY A 7 0.22 -2.31 6.03
CA GLY A 7 1.33 -3.22 6.39
C GLY A 7 1.92 -2.96 7.77
N VAL A 8 1.13 -2.43 8.70
CA VAL A 8 1.58 -2.03 10.05
C VAL A 8 2.16 -3.17 10.89
N ASN A 9 1.78 -4.42 10.60
CA ASN A 9 2.30 -5.60 11.28
C ASN A 9 3.64 -6.09 10.71
N GLY A 10 4.10 -5.54 9.58
CA GLY A 10 5.42 -5.81 9.03
C GLY A 10 6.51 -4.99 9.73
N GLN A 11 7.78 -5.39 9.56
CA GLN A 11 8.93 -4.75 10.20
C GLN A 11 9.01 -3.24 9.93
N VAL A 12 8.77 -2.84 8.67
CA VAL A 12 8.79 -1.43 8.26
C VAL A 12 7.59 -0.68 8.82
N GLY A 13 6.38 -1.24 8.71
CA GLY A 13 5.16 -0.59 9.18
C GLY A 13 5.15 -0.36 10.69
N SER A 14 5.61 -1.34 11.47
CA SER A 14 5.65 -1.24 12.94
C SER A 14 6.64 -0.18 13.41
N ALA A 15 7.82 -0.10 12.78
CA ALA A 15 8.83 0.92 13.04
C ALA A 15 8.37 2.33 12.64
N LEU A 16 7.59 2.46 11.55
CA LEU A 16 7.10 3.76 11.09
C LEU A 16 5.92 4.29 11.89
N LYS A 17 5.05 3.42 12.42
CA LYS A 17 3.85 3.85 13.17
C LYS A 17 4.13 4.90 14.26
N PRO A 18 5.12 4.75 15.17
CA PRO A 18 5.41 5.78 16.17
C PRO A 18 5.95 7.08 15.55
N LEU A 19 6.73 7.00 14.47
CA LEU A 19 7.25 8.18 13.76
C LEU A 19 6.15 8.95 13.05
N LEU A 20 5.17 8.25 12.46
CA LEU A 20 4.05 8.89 11.77
C LEU A 20 3.06 9.54 12.73
N ARG A 21 2.95 9.04 13.97
CA ARG A 21 2.09 9.64 15.01
C ARG A 21 2.52 11.06 15.40
N SER A 22 3.80 11.40 15.29
CA SER A 22 4.26 12.77 15.53
C SER A 22 3.90 13.74 14.39
N LEU A 23 3.56 13.22 13.21
CA LEU A 23 3.18 13.99 12.03
C LEU A 23 1.65 14.15 11.88
N GLY A 24 0.86 13.29 12.53
CA GLY A 24 -0.60 13.38 12.49
C GLY A 24 -1.34 12.14 12.96
N THR A 25 -2.64 12.11 12.67
CA THR A 25 -3.53 11.00 13.01
C THR A 25 -3.29 9.83 12.06
N VAL A 26 -2.73 8.74 12.58
CA VAL A 26 -2.43 7.52 11.82
C VAL A 26 -3.58 6.52 11.95
N GLN A 27 -4.17 6.16 10.82
CA GLN A 27 -5.01 4.98 10.68
C GLN A 27 -4.19 3.87 10.06
N ALA A 28 -4.22 2.70 10.69
CA ALA A 28 -3.44 1.54 10.30
C ALA A 28 -4.31 0.29 10.47
N PRO A 29 -5.34 0.13 9.61
CA PRO A 29 -6.31 -0.94 9.74
C PRO A 29 -5.60 -2.30 9.61
N PRO A 30 -5.93 -3.27 10.47
CA PRO A 30 -5.46 -4.64 10.31
C PRO A 30 -6.20 -5.30 9.12
N ARG A 31 -5.77 -6.50 8.72
CA ARG A 31 -6.28 -7.17 7.51
C ARG A 31 -7.78 -7.44 7.58
N GLU A 32 -8.30 -7.70 8.77
CA GLU A 32 -9.71 -7.97 9.05
C GLU A 32 -10.60 -6.76 8.79
N GLU A 33 -10.05 -5.55 8.93
CA GLU A 33 -10.75 -4.28 8.65
C GLU A 33 -10.52 -3.80 7.21
N LEU A 34 -9.35 -4.08 6.65
CA LEU A 34 -9.00 -3.72 5.28
C LEU A 34 -8.14 -4.80 4.62
N ASP A 35 -8.77 -5.69 3.84
CA ASP A 35 -8.03 -6.59 2.98
C ASP A 35 -7.50 -5.83 1.76
N LEU A 36 -6.17 -5.71 1.70
CA LEU A 36 -5.46 -4.98 0.65
C LEU A 36 -5.47 -5.71 -0.71
N VAL A 37 -5.91 -6.96 -0.76
CA VAL A 37 -6.16 -7.70 -2.02
C VAL A 37 -7.52 -7.31 -2.62
N ASP A 38 -8.47 -6.84 -1.81
CA ASP A 38 -9.76 -6.36 -2.31
C ASP A 38 -9.67 -4.90 -2.74
N ALA A 39 -9.48 -4.69 -4.04
CA ALA A 39 -9.41 -3.36 -4.62
C ALA A 39 -10.65 -2.50 -4.34
N ARG A 40 -11.86 -3.08 -4.24
CA ARG A 40 -13.08 -2.31 -3.96
C ARG A 40 -13.08 -1.84 -2.51
N ALA A 41 -12.69 -2.71 -1.59
CA ALA A 41 -12.54 -2.36 -0.17
C ALA A 41 -11.51 -1.23 0.02
N VAL A 42 -10.34 -1.33 -0.61
CA VAL A 42 -9.30 -0.29 -0.60
C VAL A 42 -9.82 1.05 -1.13
N ALA A 43 -10.51 1.03 -2.28
CA ALA A 43 -11.06 2.26 -2.85
C ALA A 43 -12.13 2.89 -1.96
N ALA A 44 -13.05 2.10 -1.42
CA ALA A 44 -14.09 2.57 -0.51
C ALA A 44 -13.48 3.19 0.76
N TRP A 45 -12.53 2.50 1.38
CA TRP A 45 -11.87 2.96 2.60
C TRP A 45 -11.12 4.28 2.36
N VAL A 46 -10.33 4.38 1.28
CA VAL A 46 -9.59 5.61 0.93
C VAL A 46 -10.55 6.77 0.64
N ARG A 47 -11.64 6.54 -0.10
CA ARG A 47 -12.65 7.57 -0.41
C ARG A 47 -13.40 8.04 0.83
N GLN A 48 -13.66 7.16 1.79
CA GLN A 48 -14.32 7.49 3.05
C GLN A 48 -13.39 8.23 4.01
N TYR A 49 -12.19 7.70 4.25
CA TYR A 49 -11.26 8.29 5.21
C TYR A 49 -10.61 9.59 4.68
N ARG A 50 -10.47 9.71 3.35
CA ARG A 50 -9.77 10.82 2.69
C ARG A 50 -8.43 11.09 3.39
N PRO A 51 -7.47 10.14 3.41
CA PRO A 51 -6.17 10.39 4.03
C PRO A 51 -5.53 11.63 3.39
N HIS A 52 -4.59 12.30 4.06
CA HIS A 52 -3.73 13.30 3.42
C HIS A 52 -2.39 12.69 3.01
N LEU A 53 -2.02 11.53 3.57
CA LEU A 53 -0.80 10.81 3.23
C LEU A 53 -1.12 9.32 3.26
N ILE A 54 -0.68 8.59 2.24
CA ILE A 54 -0.69 7.13 2.22
C ILE A 54 0.76 6.66 2.28
N VAL A 55 1.08 5.87 3.31
CA VAL A 55 2.34 5.17 3.49
C VAL A 55 2.07 3.69 3.24
N ASN A 56 2.55 3.18 2.11
CA ASN A 56 2.40 1.76 1.80
C ASN A 56 3.62 0.99 2.32
N ALA A 57 3.45 0.25 3.41
CA ALA A 57 4.45 -0.70 3.91
C ALA A 57 3.99 -2.17 3.78
N ALA A 58 2.84 -2.41 3.11
CA ALA A 58 2.36 -3.76 2.83
C ALA A 58 3.08 -4.35 1.62
N ALA A 59 3.61 -5.55 1.79
CA ALA A 59 4.21 -6.33 0.71
C ALA A 59 4.06 -7.82 1.00
N TYR A 60 3.94 -8.61 -0.06
CA TYR A 60 4.12 -10.05 0.00
C TYR A 60 5.62 -10.36 -0.06
N THR A 61 6.19 -10.86 1.04
CA THR A 61 7.64 -11.04 1.20
C THR A 61 8.09 -12.50 1.21
N ALA A 62 7.17 -13.47 1.15
CA ALA A 62 7.49 -14.89 1.12
C ALA A 62 7.97 -15.31 -0.29
N VAL A 63 9.19 -14.91 -0.65
CA VAL A 63 9.76 -15.08 -1.99
C VAL A 63 9.67 -16.52 -2.49
N ASP A 64 9.93 -17.50 -1.61
CA ASP A 64 9.91 -18.93 -1.94
C ASP A 64 8.52 -19.42 -2.38
N ARG A 65 7.46 -18.78 -1.87
CA ARG A 65 6.06 -19.11 -2.18
C ARG A 65 5.46 -18.24 -3.26
N ALA A 66 6.09 -17.14 -3.63
CA ALA A 66 5.55 -16.18 -4.59
C ALA A 66 5.27 -16.81 -5.98
N GLU A 67 5.99 -17.87 -6.35
CA GLU A 67 5.75 -18.60 -7.61
C GLU A 67 4.47 -19.45 -7.57
N GLN A 68 4.04 -19.90 -6.39
CA GLN A 68 2.81 -20.69 -6.20
C GLN A 68 1.63 -19.78 -5.84
N GLU A 69 1.90 -18.73 -5.08
CA GLU A 69 0.95 -17.73 -4.59
C GLU A 69 0.97 -16.46 -5.46
N GLN A 70 1.02 -16.63 -6.79
CA GLN A 70 1.24 -15.53 -7.73
C GLN A 70 0.16 -14.44 -7.63
N ALA A 71 -1.11 -14.84 -7.47
CA ALA A 71 -2.22 -13.91 -7.43
C ALA A 71 -2.10 -12.91 -6.27
N ILE A 72 -1.81 -13.40 -5.06
CA ILE A 72 -1.67 -12.53 -3.88
C ILE A 72 -0.35 -11.74 -3.92
N ALA A 73 0.74 -12.34 -4.44
CA ALA A 73 2.00 -11.64 -4.63
C ALA A 73 1.86 -10.48 -5.61
N PHE A 74 1.15 -10.69 -6.73
CA PHE A 74 0.87 -9.66 -7.72
C PHE A 74 -0.07 -8.57 -7.17
N ALA A 75 -1.15 -8.98 -6.49
CA ALA A 75 -2.11 -8.05 -5.89
C ALA A 75 -1.42 -7.07 -4.92
N LEU A 76 -0.59 -7.58 -4.01
CA LEU A 76 0.04 -6.74 -2.98
C LEU A 76 1.26 -5.95 -3.49
N ASN A 77 2.09 -6.54 -4.35
CA ASN A 77 3.37 -5.93 -4.73
C ASN A 77 3.32 -5.11 -6.02
N ALA A 78 2.30 -5.30 -6.86
CA ALA A 78 2.15 -4.56 -8.13
C ALA A 78 0.86 -3.74 -8.16
N GLN A 79 -0.29 -4.40 -7.99
CA GLN A 79 -1.59 -3.74 -8.19
C GLN A 79 -1.94 -2.75 -7.08
N LEU A 80 -1.72 -3.11 -5.82
CA LEU A 80 -2.01 -2.23 -4.69
C LEU A 80 -1.25 -0.89 -4.77
N PRO A 81 0.08 -0.84 -5.01
CA PRO A 81 0.79 0.41 -5.25
C PRO A 81 0.16 1.28 -6.35
N GLU A 82 -0.11 0.69 -7.51
CA GLU A 82 -0.73 1.39 -8.65
C GLU A 82 -2.12 1.94 -8.31
N GLN A 83 -2.93 1.13 -7.63
CA GLN A 83 -4.26 1.50 -7.18
C GLN A 83 -4.21 2.69 -6.21
N LEU A 84 -3.34 2.66 -5.19
CA LEU A 84 -3.18 3.75 -4.24
C LEU A 84 -2.73 5.05 -4.93
N GLY A 85 -1.82 4.94 -5.91
CA GLY A 85 -1.41 6.05 -6.78
C GLY A 85 -2.53 6.67 -7.59
N SER A 86 -3.47 5.84 -8.06
CA SER A 86 -4.63 6.31 -8.81
C SER A 86 -5.69 6.93 -7.90
N LEU A 87 -5.97 6.32 -6.75
CA LEU A 87 -6.93 6.83 -5.77
C LEU A 87 -6.52 8.20 -5.22
N GLN A 88 -5.22 8.42 -4.96
CA GLN A 88 -4.70 9.74 -4.58
C GLN A 88 -5.12 10.84 -5.57
N ARG A 89 -4.96 10.57 -6.88
CA ARG A 89 -5.30 11.54 -7.93
C ARG A 89 -6.81 11.78 -7.99
N GLU A 90 -7.60 10.73 -7.78
CA GLU A 90 -9.07 10.78 -7.81
C GLU A 90 -9.65 11.61 -6.65
N VAL A 91 -9.16 11.42 -5.43
CA VAL A 91 -9.76 12.07 -4.24
C VAL A 91 -9.46 13.56 -4.12
N GLY A 92 -8.84 14.16 -5.15
CA GLY A 92 -8.60 15.60 -5.22
C GLY A 92 -7.59 16.07 -4.18
N TRP A 93 -6.54 15.29 -3.91
CA TRP A 93 -5.38 15.83 -3.18
C TRP A 93 -4.88 17.05 -3.93
N SER A 94 -4.89 18.18 -3.22
CA SER A 94 -4.59 19.51 -3.73
C SER A 94 -3.48 19.48 -4.78
N ARG A 95 -3.65 20.25 -5.87
CA ARG A 95 -2.58 20.53 -6.83
C ARG A 95 -1.47 21.41 -6.23
N ASP A 96 -1.43 21.55 -4.91
CA ASP A 96 -0.33 22.17 -4.18
C ASP A 96 0.90 21.25 -4.33
N PRO A 97 1.94 21.68 -5.06
CA PRO A 97 3.15 20.88 -5.26
C PRO A 97 3.89 20.58 -3.93
N LEU A 98 3.50 21.20 -2.81
CA LEU A 98 4.17 21.09 -1.53
C LEU A 98 3.60 19.99 -0.61
N LEU A 99 2.42 19.40 -0.86
CA LEU A 99 1.85 18.25 -0.10
C LEU A 99 0.82 17.48 -0.94
N PRO A 100 0.72 16.11 -0.97
CA PRO A 100 1.51 15.05 -0.33
C PRO A 100 2.08 13.97 -1.29
N ARG A 101 3.19 13.36 -0.89
CA ARG A 101 3.94 12.32 -1.62
C ARG A 101 3.53 10.93 -1.14
N ILE A 102 3.18 9.99 -2.03
CA ILE A 102 3.18 8.57 -1.64
C ILE A 102 4.60 8.21 -1.24
N MET A 103 4.78 7.74 -0.01
CA MET A 103 6.02 7.12 0.40
C MET A 103 5.88 5.61 0.19
N TYR A 104 6.38 5.14 -0.95
CA TYR A 104 6.56 3.71 -1.19
C TYR A 104 7.80 3.26 -0.43
N LEU A 105 7.64 2.39 0.57
CA LEU A 105 8.76 1.82 1.32
C LEU A 105 8.87 0.30 1.12
N THR A 106 8.20 -0.24 0.10
CA THR A 106 8.21 -1.67 -0.19
C THR A 106 9.33 -2.01 -1.17
N GLY A 107 10.12 -3.02 -0.83
CA GLY A 107 11.08 -3.62 -1.75
C GLY A 107 10.35 -4.09 -3.01
N ARG A 108 10.73 -3.55 -4.17
CA ARG A 108 10.24 -4.07 -5.45
C ARG A 108 10.48 -5.58 -5.50
N MET A 109 9.52 -6.34 -6.01
CA MET A 109 9.81 -7.71 -6.43
C MET A 109 11.04 -7.66 -7.34
N ARG A 110 12.00 -8.58 -7.13
CA ARG A 110 13.17 -8.65 -8.02
C ARG A 110 12.66 -8.81 -9.46
N ALA A 111 13.22 -8.05 -10.39
CA ALA A 111 12.85 -8.08 -11.81
C ALA A 111 12.60 -9.49 -12.41
N PRO A 112 13.38 -10.54 -12.08
CA PRO A 112 13.08 -11.91 -12.53
C PRO A 112 11.74 -12.48 -12.04
N ILE A 113 11.33 -12.21 -10.79
CA ILE A 113 10.04 -12.67 -10.25
C ILE A 113 8.90 -11.92 -10.93
N GLN A 114 9.06 -10.62 -11.11
CA GLN A 114 8.07 -9.78 -11.76
C GLN A 114 7.84 -10.19 -13.23
N ARG A 115 8.91 -10.48 -14.00
CA ARG A 115 8.76 -11.00 -15.36
C ARG A 115 8.09 -12.37 -15.41
N ARG A 116 8.38 -13.28 -14.47
CA ARG A 116 7.74 -14.61 -14.44
C ARG A 116 6.24 -14.54 -14.14
N ILE A 117 5.84 -13.72 -13.16
CA ILE A 117 4.42 -13.54 -12.82
C ILE A 117 3.67 -12.83 -13.95
N SER A 118 4.27 -11.82 -14.59
CA SER A 118 3.64 -11.10 -15.72
C SER A 118 3.58 -11.89 -17.03
N LEU A 119 4.28 -13.01 -17.14
CA LEU A 119 4.31 -13.88 -18.33
C LEU A 119 3.60 -15.23 -18.11
N ALA A 120 3.09 -15.50 -16.92
CA ALA A 120 2.27 -16.68 -16.65
C ALA A 120 0.86 -16.45 -17.26
N PRO A 121 0.28 -17.48 -17.93
CA PRO A 121 -1.01 -17.37 -18.64
C PRO A 121 -2.21 -17.16 -17.71
#